data_AF-A0A925TH32-F1
#
_entry.id   AF-A0A925TH32-F1
#
_cell.length_a   1.000
_cell.length_b   1.000
_cell.length_c   1.000
_cell.angle_alpha   90.00
_cell.angle_beta   90.00
_cell.angle_gamma   90.00
#
_symmetry.space_group_name_H-M   'P 1'
#
loop_
_entity.id
_entity.type
_entity.pdbx_description
1 polymer ?
#
loop_
_entity_poly.entity_id
_entity_poly.type
_entity_poly.pdbx_seq_one_letter_code
_entity_poly.pdbx_strand_id
1 'polypeptide(L)'
;MRTDANDKPLRRDDGTWDYVPGPDDGRVLLWPSWRSIPPVYRSMIEWRGDIYGVPMSNSANGLMFRRDAFARAGLDPERPPATWDDVFAASLRISAASTSTAPVFGLQLNNSVVESVLLGQGGDFARVETDAAGRARWVSTVDSPEMEATLRYMRKLTLTRWIIDPAGAPFIVWEPDRDTPLPLEHVTLGTGRWDGDPVSGRGSVVFTSRSYGPSEIRQGVALNQLGGQTGGNQKWYGLFTLASPRLGMAMNTPETLGTFTAAIDGSLLGFGPAPAGPRGAGVQAQGQIAGLNYELADDPAKARLAWAVVGFLASEDYRGRLVRSYVREGAGIAETLPPALLAQHGYETLAERIPTALQDYWNTLDSVVRPVVPAKNFQAITQQYLGPLYREATLNASFDYRTALADARRQIQARLDFAAGDYSGVSHRGLIIAGMIFIVVAVLVASCYAIKSMLAKAAATRAVGTLPPNPHLQNLAWLLMAPALLLISVFAYLPIFKALPIAFQDYHVTGASAWVGSANFVEMFSNPATWAALLKTFYYMTLSIGIGFLAPVVLAILMSEIRSCRYFMRTVYYLPAVVAGIVMLLLWQRFFEATPT
;
A
#
# COMPACT_ATOMS: atom_id res chain seq x y z
N MET A 1 -30.63 29.14 8.01
CA MET A 1 -31.78 29.87 7.44
C MET A 1 -31.46 30.37 6.04
N ARG A 2 -32.27 30.04 5.00
CA ARG A 2 -32.80 31.05 4.04
C ARG A 2 -32.86 32.26 4.93
N THR A 3 -32.04 33.20 4.63
CA THR A 3 -32.65 34.42 4.16
C THR A 3 -31.83 34.69 2.93
N ASP A 4 -32.39 34.28 1.80
CA ASP A 4 -32.92 35.31 0.90
C ASP A 4 -31.73 36.03 0.28
N ALA A 5 -31.85 37.31 -0.11
CA ALA A 5 -30.91 37.97 -1.01
C ALA A 5 -29.45 38.14 -0.48
N ASN A 6 -29.09 37.56 0.67
CA ASN A 6 -27.81 37.72 1.37
C ASN A 6 -27.10 36.40 1.73
N ASP A 7 -27.36 35.31 1.00
CA ASP A 7 -26.55 34.08 0.98
C ASP A 7 -26.41 33.29 2.31
N LYS A 8 -27.54 32.82 2.88
CA LYS A 8 -27.55 31.65 3.79
C LYS A 8 -28.56 30.55 3.38
N PRO A 9 -28.26 29.24 3.57
CA PRO A 9 -29.18 28.12 3.29
C PRO A 9 -30.18 27.82 4.45
N LEU A 10 -31.40 27.42 4.08
CA LEU A 10 -32.48 26.75 4.86
C LEU A 10 -32.59 25.35 4.26
N ARG A 11 -33.08 24.33 4.98
CA ARG A 11 -34.02 23.39 4.34
C ARG A 11 -35.05 22.78 5.32
N ARG A 12 -36.18 22.42 4.71
CA ARG A 12 -37.56 22.37 5.20
C ARG A 12 -38.03 20.92 5.37
N ASP A 13 -39.30 20.75 5.70
CA ASP A 13 -40.06 19.49 5.88
C ASP A 13 -40.00 18.47 4.71
N ASP A 14 -39.27 18.77 3.63
CA ASP A 14 -39.04 17.90 2.46
C ASP A 14 -37.62 17.27 2.41
N GLY A 15 -36.84 17.39 3.50
CA GLY A 15 -35.69 16.52 3.75
C GLY A 15 -34.30 17.08 3.40
N THR A 16 -33.88 18.19 4.01
CA THR A 16 -32.46 18.58 4.14
C THR A 16 -32.29 19.71 5.18
N TRP A 17 -31.05 20.03 5.59
CA TRP A 17 -30.69 20.49 6.94
C TRP A 17 -30.64 22.00 7.29
N ASP A 18 -30.98 22.33 8.54
CA ASP A 18 -30.40 23.41 9.36
C ASP A 18 -29.48 22.75 10.45
N TYR A 19 -28.15 22.91 10.30
CA TYR A 19 -27.02 22.84 11.26
C TYR A 19 -27.06 22.03 12.60
N VAL A 20 -25.89 21.47 12.96
CA VAL A 20 -25.60 20.84 14.28
C VAL A 20 -25.57 21.88 15.42
N PRO A 21 -26.15 21.62 16.61
CA PRO A 21 -26.38 22.65 17.62
C PRO A 21 -25.10 23.06 18.39
N GLY A 22 -24.88 24.37 18.54
CA GLY A 22 -24.00 24.97 19.56
C GLY A 22 -24.82 25.51 20.75
N PRO A 23 -24.22 25.75 21.92
CA PRO A 23 -24.93 26.25 23.09
C PRO A 23 -25.27 27.74 22.90
N ASP A 24 -26.55 28.07 23.09
CA ASP A 24 -27.11 29.42 23.28
C ASP A 24 -27.20 30.36 22.07
N ASP A 25 -28.04 30.03 21.06
CA ASP A 25 -28.81 30.99 20.21
C ASP A 25 -29.00 30.58 18.73
N GLY A 26 -28.88 29.29 18.36
CA GLY A 26 -29.29 28.84 17.02
C GLY A 26 -28.47 29.46 15.87
N ARG A 27 -27.28 29.99 16.14
CA ARG A 27 -26.32 30.44 15.13
C ARG A 27 -25.28 29.35 14.89
N VAL A 28 -25.53 28.57 13.84
CA VAL A 28 -24.56 28.00 12.91
C VAL A 28 -23.08 28.29 13.23
N LEU A 29 -22.35 27.29 13.73
CA LEU A 29 -20.90 27.24 13.55
C LEU A 29 -20.61 26.53 12.23
N LEU A 30 -20.66 27.27 11.12
CA LEU A 30 -19.60 27.09 10.14
C LEU A 30 -18.38 27.67 10.84
N TRP A 31 -17.59 26.81 11.48
CA TRP A 31 -16.37 27.20 12.18
C TRP A 31 -15.59 28.21 11.30
N PRO A 32 -15.16 29.39 11.82
CA PRO A 32 -14.64 30.50 11.01
C PRO A 32 -13.56 30.09 9.99
N SER A 33 -12.73 29.11 10.33
CA SER A 33 -11.65 28.63 9.47
C SER A 33 -12.11 27.66 8.37
N TRP A 34 -13.40 27.30 8.27
CA TRP A 34 -13.94 26.57 7.12
C TRP A 34 -13.61 27.27 5.79
N ARG A 35 -13.70 28.60 5.77
CA ARG A 35 -13.38 29.42 4.60
C ARG A 35 -11.90 29.41 4.25
N SER A 36 -11.02 29.15 5.22
CA SER A 36 -9.57 29.04 4.99
C SER A 36 -9.13 27.66 4.54
N ILE A 37 -10.02 26.65 4.52
CA ILE A 37 -9.67 25.32 4.00
C ILE A 37 -9.73 25.36 2.46
N PRO A 38 -8.63 24.98 1.76
CA PRO A 38 -8.63 24.96 0.30
C PRO A 38 -9.74 24.05 -0.26
N PRO A 39 -10.35 24.39 -1.41
CA PRO A 39 -11.48 23.65 -1.97
C PRO A 39 -11.25 22.15 -2.12
N VAL A 40 -10.02 21.73 -2.47
CA VAL A 40 -9.70 20.30 -2.64
C VAL A 40 -9.87 19.52 -1.34
N TYR A 41 -9.38 20.04 -0.21
CA TYR A 41 -9.54 19.39 1.09
C TYR A 41 -10.98 19.42 1.61
N ARG A 42 -11.76 20.45 1.24
CA ARG A 42 -13.21 20.47 1.51
C ARG A 42 -13.95 19.37 0.75
N SER A 43 -13.58 19.09 -0.49
CA SER A 43 -14.19 18.00 -1.26
C SER A 43 -13.94 16.61 -0.67
N MET A 44 -12.90 16.44 0.16
CA MET A 44 -12.56 15.15 0.78
C MET A 44 -13.41 14.81 2.01
N ILE A 45 -13.98 15.83 2.65
CA ILE A 45 -14.83 15.69 3.84
C ILE A 45 -16.32 15.85 3.51
N GLU A 46 -16.63 16.20 2.26
CA GLU A 46 -17.98 16.34 1.74
C GLU A 46 -18.40 15.08 1.00
N TRP A 47 -19.58 14.55 1.33
CA TRP A 47 -20.18 13.45 0.59
C TRP A 47 -21.68 13.70 0.43
N ARG A 48 -22.19 13.69 -0.81
CA ARG A 48 -23.60 13.99 -1.14
C ARG A 48 -24.12 15.33 -0.57
N GLY A 49 -23.23 16.31 -0.39
CA GLY A 49 -23.57 17.63 0.15
C GLY A 49 -23.54 17.73 1.68
N ASP A 50 -23.28 16.63 2.38
CA ASP A 50 -23.09 16.61 3.83
C ASP A 50 -21.60 16.61 4.18
N ILE A 51 -21.24 17.25 5.31
CA ILE A 51 -19.86 17.34 5.81
C ILE A 51 -19.67 16.29 6.91
N TYR A 52 -18.66 15.44 6.77
CA TYR A 52 -18.41 14.29 7.65
C TYR A 52 -17.20 14.46 8.57
N GLY A 53 -16.46 15.56 8.45
CA GLY A 53 -15.31 15.82 9.31
C GLY A 53 -14.65 17.15 9.07
N VAL A 54 -13.51 17.35 9.71
CA VAL A 54 -12.68 18.56 9.61
C VAL A 54 -11.24 18.16 9.32
N PRO A 55 -10.56 18.75 8.31
CA PRO A 55 -9.15 18.49 8.05
C PRO A 55 -8.30 19.04 9.18
N MET A 56 -7.42 18.21 9.73
CA MET A 56 -6.48 18.51 10.80
C MET A 56 -5.08 18.83 10.25
N SER A 57 -4.73 18.26 9.11
CA SER A 57 -3.49 18.54 8.39
C SER A 57 -3.75 18.52 6.89
N ASN A 58 -3.07 19.40 6.17
CA ASN A 58 -3.13 19.50 4.71
C ASN A 58 -1.70 19.31 4.18
N SER A 59 -1.47 18.21 3.47
CA SER A 59 -0.20 17.96 2.80
C SER A 59 -0.41 17.13 1.54
N ALA A 60 0.69 16.83 0.86
CA ALA A 60 0.75 15.87 -0.22
C ALA A 60 2.18 15.32 -0.32
N ASN A 61 2.37 14.28 -1.12
CA ASN A 61 3.71 13.80 -1.37
C ASN A 61 4.53 14.87 -2.13
N GLY A 62 5.78 15.09 -1.72
CA GLY A 62 6.81 15.80 -2.47
C GLY A 62 8.02 14.90 -2.68
N LEU A 63 9.04 15.42 -3.36
CA LEU A 63 10.28 14.69 -3.59
C LEU A 63 11.22 14.89 -2.40
N MET A 64 11.45 13.82 -1.64
CA MET A 64 12.48 13.74 -0.62
C MET A 64 13.77 13.19 -1.24
N PHE A 65 14.91 13.77 -0.90
CA PHE A 65 16.19 13.40 -1.51
C PHE A 65 17.35 13.53 -0.52
N ARG A 66 18.43 12.80 -0.81
CA ARG A 66 19.69 12.83 -0.05
C ARG A 66 20.68 13.80 -0.66
N ARG A 67 21.05 14.84 0.09
CA ARG A 67 22.01 15.88 -0.34
C ARG A 67 23.40 15.29 -0.60
N ASP A 68 23.83 14.34 0.23
CA ASP A 68 25.12 13.66 0.08
C ASP A 68 25.15 12.75 -1.17
N ALA A 69 24.04 12.09 -1.50
CA ALA A 69 23.92 11.31 -2.73
C ALA A 69 23.96 12.21 -3.97
N PHE A 70 23.30 13.37 -3.91
CA PHE A 70 23.34 14.37 -4.96
C PHE A 70 24.75 14.92 -5.18
N ALA A 71 25.43 15.32 -4.11
CA ALA A 71 26.80 15.81 -4.17
C ALA A 71 27.76 14.78 -4.79
N ARG A 72 27.68 13.49 -4.37
CA ARG A 72 28.47 12.40 -4.97
C ARG A 72 28.18 12.19 -6.46
N ALA A 73 26.93 12.39 -6.86
CA ALA A 73 26.50 12.27 -8.25
C ALA A 73 26.82 13.52 -9.11
N GLY A 74 27.37 14.59 -8.50
CA GLY A 74 27.60 15.89 -9.14
C GLY A 74 26.30 16.64 -9.47
N LEU A 75 25.24 16.38 -8.70
CA LEU A 75 23.96 17.09 -8.72
C LEU A 75 23.96 18.19 -7.65
N ASP A 76 23.12 19.21 -7.83
CA ASP A 76 22.98 20.31 -6.87
C ASP A 76 22.26 19.82 -5.60
N PRO A 77 22.91 19.80 -4.42
CA PRO A 77 22.34 19.26 -3.19
C PRO A 77 21.19 20.10 -2.60
N GLU A 78 20.91 21.29 -3.12
CA GLU A 78 19.82 22.15 -2.66
C GLU A 78 18.63 22.19 -3.63
N ARG A 79 18.78 21.62 -4.84
CA ARG A 79 17.75 21.68 -5.88
C ARG A 79 17.27 20.28 -6.28
N PRO A 80 16.04 19.90 -5.91
CA PRO A 80 15.46 18.65 -6.41
C PRO A 80 15.24 18.69 -7.92
N PRO A 81 15.27 17.53 -8.60
CA PRO A 81 14.82 17.38 -9.98
C PRO A 81 13.42 17.97 -10.21
N ALA A 82 13.26 18.80 -11.23
CA ALA A 82 12.01 19.51 -11.50
C ALA A 82 11.01 18.67 -12.29
N THR A 83 11.48 17.77 -13.16
CA THR A 83 10.64 16.92 -14.01
C THR A 83 10.92 15.43 -13.79
N TRP A 84 9.97 14.57 -14.19
CA TRP A 84 10.20 13.12 -14.13
C TRP A 84 11.35 12.64 -15.02
N ASP A 85 11.69 13.37 -16.10
CA ASP A 85 12.89 13.09 -16.89
C ASP A 85 14.17 13.45 -16.12
N ASP A 86 14.17 14.58 -15.40
CA ASP A 86 15.27 14.93 -14.51
C ASP A 86 15.44 13.91 -13.38
N VAL A 87 14.34 13.37 -12.84
CA VAL A 87 14.37 12.30 -11.82
C VAL A 87 15.03 11.05 -12.38
N PHE A 88 14.73 10.66 -13.62
CA PHE A 88 15.38 9.53 -14.27
C PHE A 88 16.87 9.78 -14.46
N ALA A 89 17.25 10.96 -14.98
CA ALA A 89 18.65 11.33 -15.17
C ALA A 89 19.43 11.40 -13.85
N ALA A 90 18.84 11.99 -12.81
CA ALA A 90 19.40 12.04 -11.46
C ALA A 90 19.54 10.62 -10.89
N SER A 91 18.53 9.77 -11.06
CA SER A 91 18.58 8.39 -10.59
C SER A 91 19.72 7.60 -11.22
N LEU A 92 19.92 7.76 -12.53
CA LEU A 92 21.02 7.16 -13.27
C LEU A 92 22.38 7.63 -12.74
N ARG A 93 22.57 8.94 -12.53
CA ARG A 93 23.83 9.50 -12.00
C ARG A 93 24.11 9.04 -10.57
N ILE A 94 23.09 8.99 -9.71
CA ILE A 94 23.22 8.49 -8.33
C ILE A 94 23.61 7.01 -8.32
N SER A 95 22.93 6.18 -9.10
CA SER A 95 23.28 4.75 -9.21
C SER A 95 24.68 4.54 -9.79
N ALA A 96 25.11 5.39 -10.73
CA ALA A 96 26.44 5.34 -11.34
C ALA A 96 27.56 5.76 -10.39
N ALA A 97 27.32 6.77 -9.56
CA ALA A 97 28.28 7.27 -8.58
C ALA A 97 28.52 6.32 -7.39
N SER A 98 27.81 5.18 -7.32
CA SER A 98 28.02 4.20 -6.27
C SER A 98 29.37 3.48 -6.42
N THR A 99 30.22 3.66 -5.42
CA THR A 99 31.47 2.92 -5.20
C THR A 99 31.29 1.72 -4.28
N SER A 100 30.09 1.51 -3.74
CA SER A 100 29.79 0.42 -2.81
C SER A 100 29.65 -0.92 -3.55
N THR A 101 30.06 -2.02 -2.90
CA THR A 101 29.76 -3.38 -3.37
C THR A 101 28.26 -3.65 -3.42
N ALA A 102 27.46 -2.96 -2.61
CA ALA A 102 26.01 -3.02 -2.65
C ALA A 102 25.42 -1.99 -3.65
N PRO A 103 24.37 -2.36 -4.41
CA PRO A 103 23.72 -1.44 -5.35
C PRO A 103 23.05 -0.27 -4.61
N VAL A 104 23.31 0.95 -5.10
CA VAL A 104 22.61 2.17 -4.70
C VAL A 104 21.57 2.50 -5.77
N PHE A 105 20.33 2.73 -5.34
CA PHE A 105 19.23 3.09 -6.22
C PHE A 105 18.97 4.59 -6.16
N GLY A 106 18.73 5.18 -7.32
CA GLY A 106 18.42 6.60 -7.45
C GLY A 106 17.06 6.97 -6.87
N LEU A 107 16.05 6.12 -7.09
CA LEU A 107 14.66 6.38 -6.69
C LEU A 107 14.02 5.15 -6.05
N GLN A 108 13.17 5.38 -5.04
CA GLN A 108 12.27 4.36 -4.51
C GLN A 108 11.00 4.31 -5.37
N LEU A 109 10.73 3.16 -5.97
CA LEU A 109 9.51 2.96 -6.75
C LEU A 109 8.37 2.43 -5.87
N ASN A 110 7.40 3.29 -5.58
CA ASN A 110 6.22 2.99 -4.75
C ASN A 110 4.93 3.52 -5.43
N ASN A 111 3.77 3.25 -4.82
CA ASN A 111 2.49 3.70 -5.38
C ASN A 111 2.39 5.22 -5.53
N SER A 112 3.03 6.00 -4.65
CA SER A 112 3.01 7.47 -4.73
C SER A 112 3.78 8.02 -5.93
N VAL A 113 4.80 7.31 -6.41
CA VAL A 113 5.44 7.62 -7.70
C VAL A 113 4.47 7.36 -8.86
N VAL A 114 3.75 6.23 -8.83
CA VAL A 114 2.75 5.89 -9.87
C VAL A 114 1.64 6.94 -9.91
N GLU A 115 1.08 7.28 -8.75
CA GLU A 115 0.05 8.32 -8.59
C GLU A 115 0.55 9.67 -9.12
N SER A 116 1.74 10.11 -8.73
CA SER A 116 2.23 11.43 -9.10
C SER A 116 2.58 11.53 -10.58
N VAL A 117 3.15 10.48 -11.18
CA VAL A 117 3.38 10.42 -12.63
C VAL A 117 2.06 10.42 -13.40
N LEU A 118 1.08 9.59 -12.99
CA LEU A 118 -0.22 9.52 -13.64
C LEU A 118 -0.93 10.89 -13.64
N LEU A 119 -1.00 11.52 -12.47
CA LEU A 119 -1.64 12.83 -12.31
C LEU A 119 -0.88 13.92 -13.08
N GLY A 120 0.45 13.87 -13.12
CA GLY A 120 1.28 14.79 -13.90
C GLY A 120 1.17 14.60 -15.42
N GLN A 121 0.72 13.43 -15.87
CA GLN A 121 0.30 13.18 -17.25
C GLN A 121 -1.14 13.65 -17.51
N GLY A 122 -1.90 14.03 -16.48
CA GLY A 122 -3.31 14.39 -16.56
C GLY A 122 -4.25 13.18 -16.59
N GLY A 123 -3.76 11.99 -16.24
CA GLY A 123 -4.59 10.81 -16.03
C GLY A 123 -5.20 10.79 -14.64
N ASP A 124 -6.14 9.87 -14.42
CA ASP A 124 -6.73 9.58 -13.11
C ASP A 124 -7.03 8.07 -13.02
N PHE A 125 -7.26 7.56 -11.81
CA PHE A 125 -7.65 6.17 -11.58
C PHE A 125 -9.13 5.91 -11.83
N ALA A 126 -9.97 6.90 -11.52
CA ALA A 126 -11.40 6.86 -11.80
C ALA A 126 -11.97 8.27 -11.94
N ARG A 127 -13.09 8.39 -12.65
CA ARG A 127 -13.85 9.62 -12.81
C ARG A 127 -15.32 9.41 -12.49
N VAL A 128 -16.02 10.48 -12.14
CA VAL A 128 -17.49 10.45 -12.03
C VAL A 128 -18.08 10.69 -13.41
N GLU A 129 -18.95 9.78 -13.83
CA GLU A 129 -19.84 9.96 -14.97
C GLU A 129 -21.29 10.05 -14.46
N THR A 130 -22.16 10.71 -15.22
CA THR A 130 -23.59 10.73 -14.92
C THR A 130 -24.25 9.60 -15.70
N ASP A 131 -24.92 8.67 -15.02
CA ASP A 131 -25.66 7.59 -15.66
C ASP A 131 -26.90 8.11 -16.40
N ALA A 132 -27.53 7.26 -17.23
CA ALA A 132 -28.73 7.63 -17.99
C ALA A 132 -29.93 8.04 -17.10
N ALA A 133 -29.88 7.75 -15.79
CA ALA A 133 -30.87 8.13 -14.80
C ALA A 133 -30.47 9.38 -14.00
N GLY A 134 -29.39 10.08 -14.38
CA GLY A 134 -28.93 11.31 -13.73
C GLY A 134 -28.11 11.08 -12.44
N ARG A 135 -27.71 9.85 -12.13
CA ARG A 135 -26.95 9.51 -10.91
C ARG A 135 -25.45 9.50 -11.19
N ALA A 136 -24.67 9.99 -10.23
CA ALA A 136 -23.22 9.90 -10.26
C ALA A 136 -22.74 8.43 -10.16
N ARG A 137 -22.01 7.97 -11.17
CA ARG A 137 -21.40 6.63 -11.25
C ARG A 137 -19.89 6.77 -11.38
N TRP A 138 -19.15 6.04 -10.55
CA TRP A 138 -17.70 5.97 -10.66
C TRP A 138 -17.28 5.04 -11.81
N VAL A 139 -16.46 5.55 -12.70
CA VAL A 139 -15.93 4.82 -13.85
C VAL A 139 -14.42 4.75 -13.77
N SER A 140 -13.88 3.54 -13.79
CA SER A 140 -12.44 3.29 -13.79
C SER A 140 -11.81 3.75 -15.09
N THR A 141 -10.70 4.48 -14.98
CA THR A 141 -9.93 5.07 -16.10
C THR A 141 -8.51 4.48 -16.19
N VAL A 142 -8.29 3.33 -15.56
CA VAL A 142 -6.98 2.67 -15.53
C VAL A 142 -6.51 2.14 -16.89
N ASP A 143 -7.37 2.07 -17.91
CA ASP A 143 -6.99 1.73 -19.29
C ASP A 143 -6.71 2.95 -20.17
N SER A 144 -6.52 4.11 -19.54
CA SER A 144 -6.17 5.34 -20.22
C SER A 144 -4.77 5.29 -20.84
N PRO A 145 -4.52 6.02 -21.95
CA PRO A 145 -3.18 6.21 -22.50
C PRO A 145 -2.19 6.78 -21.46
N GLU A 146 -2.66 7.64 -20.56
CA GLU A 146 -1.88 8.21 -19.47
C GLU A 146 -1.44 7.13 -18.45
N MET A 147 -2.30 6.16 -18.13
CA MET A 147 -1.88 5.03 -17.28
C MET A 147 -0.84 4.16 -18.00
N GLU A 148 -1.03 3.86 -19.29
CA GLU A 148 -0.04 3.10 -20.05
C GLU A 148 1.32 3.79 -20.07
N ALA A 149 1.35 5.09 -20.40
CA ALA A 149 2.58 5.88 -20.41
C ALA A 149 3.22 5.98 -19.01
N THR A 150 2.42 6.02 -17.95
CA THR A 150 2.90 5.91 -16.56
C THR A 150 3.61 4.58 -16.32
N LEU A 151 3.00 3.46 -16.68
CA LEU A 151 3.61 2.13 -16.47
C LEU A 151 4.86 1.92 -17.33
N ARG A 152 4.90 2.47 -18.55
CA ARG A 152 6.10 2.49 -19.39
C ARG A 152 7.23 3.27 -18.74
N TYR A 153 6.94 4.43 -18.17
CA TYR A 153 7.93 5.17 -17.40
C TYR A 153 8.44 4.39 -16.17
N MET A 154 7.55 3.70 -15.44
CA MET A 154 7.97 2.82 -14.34
C MET A 154 8.89 1.69 -14.84
N ARG A 155 8.57 1.10 -15.99
CA ARG A 155 9.38 0.07 -16.64
C ARG A 155 10.73 0.62 -17.09
N LYS A 156 10.80 1.85 -17.60
CA LYS A 156 12.05 2.55 -17.90
C LYS A 156 12.94 2.63 -16.67
N LEU A 157 12.40 2.97 -15.50
CA LEU A 157 13.16 3.03 -14.24
C LEU A 157 13.73 1.67 -13.79
N THR A 158 13.06 0.56 -14.09
CA THR A 158 13.43 -0.78 -13.59
C THR A 158 14.22 -1.62 -14.59
N LEU A 159 13.97 -1.47 -15.90
CA LEU A 159 14.55 -2.33 -16.94
C LEU A 159 15.62 -1.63 -17.78
N THR A 160 15.77 -0.30 -17.72
CA THR A 160 16.85 0.37 -18.47
C THR A 160 18.20 -0.24 -18.14
N ARG A 161 18.98 -0.55 -19.17
CA ARG A 161 20.33 -1.08 -19.03
C ARG A 161 21.35 -0.02 -19.39
N TRP A 162 22.39 0.04 -18.58
CA TRP A 162 23.41 1.07 -18.68
C TRP A 162 24.76 0.55 -18.17
N ILE A 163 25.82 1.21 -18.60
CA ILE A 163 27.21 0.94 -18.23
C ILE A 163 27.88 2.23 -17.79
N ILE A 164 29.06 2.15 -17.19
CA ILE A 164 29.89 3.31 -16.89
C ILE A 164 30.94 3.42 -17.99
N ASP A 165 30.94 4.54 -18.72
CA ASP A 165 31.99 4.90 -19.68
C ASP A 165 33.35 4.99 -18.94
N PRO A 166 34.50 4.62 -19.54
CA PRO A 166 35.82 5.03 -19.04
C PRO A 166 35.94 6.49 -18.58
N ALA A 167 35.15 7.43 -19.13
CA ALA A 167 35.07 8.82 -18.67
C ALA A 167 34.30 9.02 -17.33
N GLY A 168 33.73 7.95 -16.76
CA GLY A 168 33.02 7.95 -15.48
C GLY A 168 31.52 8.26 -15.55
N ALA A 169 31.00 8.59 -16.74
CA ALA A 169 29.57 8.89 -16.94
C ALA A 169 28.76 7.62 -17.26
N PRO A 170 27.51 7.51 -16.79
CA PRO A 170 26.63 6.42 -17.18
C PRO A 170 26.21 6.56 -18.65
N PHE A 171 26.37 5.49 -19.42
CA PHE A 171 25.93 5.38 -20.81
C PHE A 171 24.80 4.36 -20.93
N ILE A 172 23.66 4.76 -21.50
CA ILE A 172 22.49 3.90 -21.70
C ILE A 172 22.72 3.01 -22.92
N VAL A 173 22.71 1.70 -22.70
CA VAL A 173 22.87 0.71 -23.78
C VAL A 173 21.53 0.22 -24.31
N TRP A 174 20.49 0.23 -23.47
CA TRP A 174 19.15 -0.18 -23.88
C TRP A 174 18.08 0.46 -23.00
N GLU A 175 17.03 0.94 -23.65
CA GLU A 175 15.79 1.36 -22.99
C GLU A 175 14.66 0.42 -23.38
N PRO A 176 13.80 0.03 -22.42
CA PRO A 176 12.73 -0.93 -22.64
C PRO A 176 11.67 -0.53 -23.68
N ASP A 177 11.58 0.75 -24.04
CA ASP A 177 10.61 1.28 -25.00
C ASP A 177 11.22 1.55 -26.39
N ARG A 178 12.49 1.18 -26.65
CA ARG A 178 13.08 1.26 -27.98
C ARG A 178 12.75 0.02 -28.82
N ASP A 179 12.43 0.25 -30.10
CA ASP A 179 12.05 -0.79 -31.07
C ASP A 179 13.16 -1.82 -31.36
N THR A 180 14.43 -1.50 -31.08
CA THR A 180 15.57 -2.39 -31.33
C THR A 180 16.50 -2.45 -30.12
N PRO A 181 16.43 -3.49 -29.28
CA PRO A 181 17.45 -3.75 -28.25
C PRO A 181 18.81 -4.06 -28.89
N LEU A 182 19.89 -3.50 -28.33
CA LEU A 182 21.23 -3.97 -28.65
C LEU A 182 21.40 -5.40 -28.09
N PRO A 183 22.03 -6.34 -28.82
CA PRO A 183 22.34 -7.67 -28.31
C PRO A 183 23.16 -7.57 -27.02
N LEU A 184 22.66 -8.20 -25.95
CA LEU A 184 23.13 -7.99 -24.58
C LEU A 184 24.34 -8.84 -24.20
N GLU A 185 24.79 -9.70 -25.12
CA GLU A 185 25.88 -10.64 -24.86
C GLU A 185 27.24 -9.93 -24.93
N HIS A 186 27.37 -8.89 -25.77
CA HIS A 186 28.54 -8.01 -25.85
C HIS A 186 28.15 -6.64 -26.44
N VAL A 187 28.35 -5.56 -25.67
CA VAL A 187 28.18 -4.19 -26.19
C VAL A 187 29.55 -3.61 -26.49
N THR A 188 29.80 -3.18 -27.72
CA THR A 188 31.05 -2.50 -28.10
C THR A 188 30.78 -1.01 -28.28
N LEU A 189 31.42 -0.17 -27.45
CA LEU A 189 31.41 1.28 -27.65
C LEU A 189 32.69 1.71 -28.35
N GLY A 190 32.56 2.43 -29.47
CA GLY A 190 33.66 3.11 -30.14
C GLY A 190 33.66 4.59 -29.77
N THR A 191 34.74 5.08 -29.19
CA THR A 191 34.98 6.51 -28.98
C THR A 191 36.01 6.99 -30.01
N GLY A 192 35.65 8.03 -30.76
CA GLY A 192 36.56 8.70 -31.69
C GLY A 192 37.18 9.92 -31.02
N ARG A 193 38.50 9.91 -30.84
CA ARG A 193 39.24 11.09 -30.39
C ARG A 193 39.97 11.69 -31.58
N TRP A 194 39.77 12.98 -31.81
CA TRP A 194 40.50 13.69 -32.85
C TRP A 194 41.93 13.98 -32.37
N ASP A 195 42.91 13.59 -33.18
CA ASP A 195 44.35 13.73 -32.94
C ASP A 195 44.96 14.55 -34.08
N GLY A 196 45.18 15.85 -33.83
CA GLY A 196 45.69 16.80 -34.83
C GLY A 196 45.85 18.23 -34.29
N ASP A 197 46.30 19.14 -35.16
CA ASP A 197 46.42 20.57 -34.85
C ASP A 197 45.14 21.34 -35.25
N PRO A 198 44.35 21.86 -34.28
CA PRO A 198 42.98 22.33 -34.52
C PRO A 198 42.94 23.58 -35.40
N VAL A 199 44.08 24.24 -35.59
CA VAL A 199 44.23 25.45 -36.39
C VAL A 199 44.56 25.13 -37.84
N SER A 200 45.41 24.12 -38.10
CA SER A 200 45.78 23.73 -39.47
C SER A 200 44.82 22.73 -40.13
N GLY A 201 43.89 22.14 -39.37
CA GLY A 201 42.92 21.17 -39.86
C GLY A 201 43.52 19.82 -40.26
N ARG A 202 44.82 19.60 -40.02
CA ARG A 202 45.50 18.32 -40.24
C ARG A 202 45.41 17.47 -38.98
N GLY A 203 44.72 16.34 -39.07
CA GLY A 203 44.57 15.38 -37.99
C GLY A 203 43.88 14.10 -38.44
N SER A 204 43.95 13.07 -37.62
CA SER A 204 43.22 11.80 -37.79
C SER A 204 42.28 11.57 -36.62
N VAL A 205 41.22 10.78 -36.83
CA VAL A 205 40.36 10.33 -35.73
C VAL A 205 40.85 8.96 -35.30
N VAL A 206 41.35 8.88 -34.06
CA VAL A 206 41.72 7.61 -33.43
C VAL A 206 40.45 7.02 -32.83
N PHE A 207 40.05 5.85 -33.32
CA PHE A 207 38.93 5.10 -32.77
C PHE A 207 39.43 4.09 -31.74
N THR A 208 39.00 4.24 -30.50
CA THR A 208 39.18 3.22 -29.46
C THR A 208 37.86 2.52 -29.22
N SER A 209 37.82 1.19 -29.36
CA SER A 209 36.65 0.39 -29.02
C SER A 209 36.88 -0.42 -27.75
N ARG A 210 35.88 -0.45 -26.87
CA ARG A 210 35.85 -1.32 -25.69
C ARG A 210 34.60 -2.18 -25.73
N SER A 211 34.77 -3.48 -25.52
CA SER A 211 33.67 -4.43 -25.37
C SER A 211 33.33 -4.59 -23.89
N TYR A 212 32.04 -4.61 -23.58
CA TYR A 212 31.49 -4.78 -22.23
C TYR A 212 30.80 -6.13 -22.10
N GLY A 213 31.06 -6.83 -21.00
CA GLY A 213 30.42 -8.11 -20.69
C GLY A 213 29.14 -7.98 -19.83
N PRO A 214 28.39 -9.08 -19.64
CA PRO A 214 27.14 -9.07 -18.85
C PRO A 214 27.28 -8.59 -17.41
N SER A 215 28.45 -8.77 -16.78
CA SER A 215 28.74 -8.31 -15.42
C SER A 215 28.97 -6.80 -15.30
N GLU A 216 29.30 -6.12 -16.41
CA GLU A 216 29.49 -4.67 -16.45
C GLU A 216 28.19 -3.93 -16.79
N ILE A 217 27.20 -4.64 -17.35
CA ILE A 217 25.89 -4.10 -17.69
C ILE A 217 25.02 -4.07 -16.43
N ARG A 218 24.72 -2.86 -15.96
CA ARG A 218 23.78 -2.62 -14.86
C ARG A 218 22.36 -2.54 -15.40
N GLN A 219 21.40 -2.96 -14.59
CA GLN A 219 19.97 -2.92 -14.93
C GLN A 219 19.20 -2.16 -13.86
N GLY A 220 18.34 -1.25 -14.31
CA GLY A 220 17.49 -0.43 -13.48
C GLY A 220 18.25 0.68 -12.75
N VAL A 221 17.50 1.68 -12.32
CA VAL A 221 17.96 2.80 -11.49
C VAL A 221 17.05 3.02 -10.27
N ALA A 222 15.97 2.23 -10.15
CA ALA A 222 15.01 2.33 -9.07
C ALA A 222 14.91 1.04 -8.25
N LEU A 223 14.73 1.20 -6.94
CA LEU A 223 14.41 0.11 -6.03
C LEU A 223 12.92 -0.22 -6.17
N ASN A 224 12.61 -1.32 -6.86
CA ASN A 224 11.22 -1.72 -7.10
C ASN A 224 10.55 -2.28 -5.85
N GLN A 225 9.53 -1.60 -5.34
CA GLN A 225 8.70 -2.06 -4.22
C GLN A 225 7.22 -2.10 -4.56
N LEU A 226 6.86 -2.07 -5.85
CA LEU A 226 5.48 -2.15 -6.30
C LEU A 226 4.89 -3.55 -6.02
N GLY A 227 3.62 -3.59 -5.58
CA GLY A 227 2.84 -4.83 -5.47
C GLY A 227 3.23 -5.78 -4.32
N GLY A 228 3.89 -5.30 -3.27
CA GLY A 228 4.13 -6.11 -2.07
C GLY A 228 2.89 -6.21 -1.17
N GLN A 229 2.55 -7.42 -0.74
CA GLN A 229 1.39 -7.71 0.14
C GLN A 229 1.55 -7.28 1.60
N THR A 230 2.68 -6.65 1.96
CA THR A 230 2.92 -6.19 3.33
C THR A 230 2.35 -4.78 3.53
N GLY A 231 1.06 -4.73 3.86
CA GLY A 231 0.39 -3.53 4.34
C GLY A 231 1.18 -2.81 5.43
N GLY A 232 1.14 -1.48 5.42
CA GLY A 232 1.81 -0.60 6.39
C GLY A 232 3.34 -0.53 6.30
N ASN A 233 4.03 -1.65 6.10
CA ASN A 233 5.48 -1.75 6.22
C ASN A 233 6.27 -1.25 5.00
N GLN A 234 5.66 -1.11 3.81
CA GLN A 234 6.39 -0.61 2.62
C GLN A 234 6.78 0.87 2.73
N LYS A 235 5.91 1.72 3.29
CA LYS A 235 6.23 3.12 3.56
C LYS A 235 7.45 3.18 4.49
N TRP A 236 7.38 2.47 5.61
CA TRP A 236 8.47 2.40 6.58
C TRP A 236 9.75 1.81 6.00
N TYR A 237 9.69 0.73 5.21
CA TYR A 237 10.88 0.10 4.64
C TYR A 237 11.62 1.02 3.65
N GLY A 238 10.89 1.70 2.75
CA GLY A 238 11.46 2.71 1.87
C GLY A 238 12.15 3.86 2.59
N LEU A 239 11.50 4.33 3.65
CA LEU A 239 12.00 5.38 4.53
C LEU A 239 13.22 4.96 5.34
N PHE A 240 13.24 3.75 5.90
CA PHE A 240 14.45 3.16 6.50
C PHE A 240 15.56 2.98 5.46
N THR A 241 15.20 2.74 4.19
CA THR A 241 16.19 2.66 3.11
C THR A 241 16.74 4.03 2.74
N LEU A 242 15.98 5.12 2.85
CA LEU A 242 16.48 6.50 2.73
C LEU A 242 17.44 6.88 3.87
N ALA A 243 17.17 6.36 5.08
CA ALA A 243 18.13 6.45 6.18
C ALA A 243 19.44 5.69 5.88
N SER A 244 19.38 4.64 5.06
CA SER A 244 20.57 3.98 4.54
C SER A 244 21.17 4.76 3.35
N PRO A 245 22.50 4.72 3.13
CA PRO A 245 23.15 5.36 1.98
C PRO A 245 22.83 4.68 0.63
N ARG A 246 21.89 3.72 0.59
CA ARG A 246 21.54 2.91 -0.58
C ARG A 246 20.43 3.50 -1.45
N LEU A 247 19.83 4.62 -1.05
CA LEU A 247 18.71 5.23 -1.75
C LEU A 247 18.88 6.75 -1.87
N GLY A 248 18.77 7.28 -3.09
CA GLY A 248 18.94 8.71 -3.37
C GLY A 248 17.68 9.54 -3.14
N MET A 249 16.51 9.04 -3.55
CA MET A 249 15.25 9.81 -3.58
C MET A 249 14.04 8.93 -3.27
N ALA A 250 12.97 9.54 -2.72
CA ALA A 250 11.65 8.94 -2.62
C ALA A 250 10.52 9.99 -2.60
N MET A 251 9.31 9.58 -2.98
CA MET A 251 8.09 10.39 -2.81
C MET A 251 7.54 10.20 -1.39
N ASN A 252 7.40 11.28 -0.62
CA ASN A 252 6.81 11.24 0.72
C ASN A 252 6.30 12.61 1.21
N THR A 253 5.72 12.68 2.40
CA THR A 253 5.17 13.93 2.96
C THR A 253 6.18 14.69 3.87
N PRO A 254 6.01 16.01 4.07
CA PRO A 254 6.86 16.80 4.97
C PRO A 254 6.79 16.35 6.44
N GLU A 255 5.67 15.82 6.92
CA GLU A 255 5.54 15.31 8.29
C GLU A 255 6.42 14.08 8.50
N THR A 256 6.52 13.27 7.46
CA THR A 256 7.40 12.11 7.45
C THR A 256 8.86 12.55 7.51
N LEU A 257 9.26 13.55 6.72
CA LEU A 257 10.60 14.14 6.79
C LEU A 257 10.94 14.58 8.24
N GLY A 258 10.05 15.32 8.88
CA GLY A 258 10.23 15.83 10.25
C GLY A 258 10.32 14.72 11.31
N THR A 259 9.72 13.56 11.07
CA THR A 259 9.86 12.40 11.96
C THR A 259 11.25 11.75 11.82
N PHE A 260 11.87 11.83 10.64
CA PHE A 260 13.15 11.18 10.35
C PHE A 260 14.37 12.06 10.64
N THR A 261 14.25 13.38 10.56
CA THR A 261 15.29 14.30 11.07
C THR A 261 15.60 14.08 12.55
N ALA A 262 14.71 13.41 13.28
CA ALA A 262 14.94 12.93 14.64
C ALA A 262 15.89 11.72 14.74
N ALA A 263 15.87 10.86 13.71
CA ALA A 263 16.54 9.55 13.70
C ALA A 263 17.85 9.54 12.87
N ILE A 264 17.97 10.46 11.91
CA ILE A 264 19.14 10.67 11.07
C ILE A 264 19.49 12.15 11.03
N ASP A 265 20.75 12.48 10.71
CA ASP A 265 21.19 13.86 10.56
C ASP A 265 20.35 14.57 9.49
N GLY A 266 19.50 15.51 9.94
CA GLY A 266 18.58 16.24 9.07
C GLY A 266 19.26 17.06 7.99
N SER A 267 20.55 17.41 8.16
CA SER A 267 21.33 18.12 7.13
C SER A 267 21.55 17.26 5.87
N LEU A 268 21.43 15.94 5.97
CA LEU A 268 21.59 15.02 4.85
C LEU A 268 20.34 14.97 3.96
N LEU A 269 19.20 15.49 4.42
CA LEU A 269 17.92 15.38 3.73
C LEU A 269 17.49 16.72 3.14
N GLY A 270 16.96 16.65 1.93
CA GLY A 270 16.27 17.71 1.24
C GLY A 270 14.84 17.30 0.91
N PHE A 271 13.99 18.29 0.72
CA PHE A 271 12.60 18.10 0.33
C PHE A 271 12.16 19.22 -0.58
N GLY A 272 11.39 18.89 -1.60
CA GLY A 272 10.78 19.89 -2.45
C GLY A 272 9.54 19.40 -3.20
N PRO A 273 9.07 20.20 -4.18
CA PRO A 273 7.84 19.92 -4.90
C PRO A 273 7.91 18.57 -5.62
N ALA A 274 6.72 18.02 -5.90
CA ALA A 274 6.63 16.84 -6.74
C ALA A 274 7.09 17.15 -8.18
N PRO A 275 7.82 16.23 -8.84
CA PRO A 275 8.28 16.47 -10.21
C PRO A 275 7.11 16.65 -11.18
N ALA A 276 7.26 17.56 -12.13
CA ALA A 276 6.27 17.81 -13.17
C ALA A 276 6.31 16.72 -14.25
N GLY A 277 5.12 16.33 -14.72
CA GLY A 277 4.93 15.57 -15.95
C GLY A 277 4.57 16.48 -17.13
N PRO A 278 4.23 15.91 -18.30
CA PRO A 278 3.92 16.67 -19.52
C PRO A 278 2.74 17.65 -19.39
N ARG A 279 1.81 17.40 -18.47
CA ARG A 279 0.65 18.28 -18.19
C ARG A 279 0.79 19.05 -16.88
N GLY A 280 2.00 19.12 -16.32
CA GLY A 280 2.31 19.76 -15.05
C GLY A 280 2.55 18.77 -13.91
N ALA A 281 2.73 19.29 -12.70
CA ALA A 281 2.83 18.46 -11.51
C ALA A 281 1.44 18.07 -10.99
N GLY A 282 1.33 16.84 -10.46
CA GLY A 282 0.10 16.32 -9.91
C GLY A 282 0.40 15.39 -8.74
N VAL A 283 -0.29 15.60 -7.62
CA VAL A 283 -0.20 14.74 -6.44
C VAL A 283 -1.55 14.61 -5.77
N GLN A 284 -1.81 13.46 -5.17
CA GLN A 284 -3.03 13.25 -4.41
C GLN A 284 -2.94 13.97 -3.05
N ALA A 285 -4.05 14.62 -2.68
CA ALA A 285 -4.22 15.24 -1.38
C ALA A 285 -4.02 14.22 -0.25
N GLN A 286 -3.20 14.57 0.73
CA GLN A 286 -3.05 13.84 1.98
C GLN A 286 -3.41 14.71 3.16
N GLY A 287 -3.86 14.09 4.24
CA GLY A 287 -4.27 14.81 5.41
C GLY A 287 -5.00 13.92 6.39
N GLN A 288 -4.96 14.32 7.65
CA GLN A 288 -5.79 13.72 8.68
C GLN A 288 -7.13 14.44 8.72
N ILE A 289 -8.22 13.68 8.83
CA ILE A 289 -9.57 14.21 8.97
C ILE A 289 -10.09 13.76 10.35
N ALA A 290 -10.53 14.70 11.16
CA ALA A 290 -11.28 14.42 12.38
C ALA A 290 -12.77 14.29 12.03
N GLY A 291 -13.31 13.09 12.13
CA GLY A 291 -14.74 12.82 11.98
C GLY A 291 -15.36 12.37 13.30
N LEU A 292 -16.69 12.34 13.34
CA LEU A 292 -17.42 11.74 14.46
C LEU A 292 -17.84 10.32 14.14
N ASN A 293 -17.73 9.44 15.15
CA ASN A 293 -18.34 8.13 15.07
C ASN A 293 -19.87 8.28 15.06
N TYR A 294 -20.53 7.61 14.12
CA TYR A 294 -21.98 7.66 13.98
C TYR A 294 -22.72 7.16 15.23
N GLU A 295 -22.11 6.31 16.07
CA GLU A 295 -22.70 5.86 17.35
C GLU A 295 -22.96 7.02 18.33
N LEU A 296 -22.28 8.14 18.16
CA LEU A 296 -22.54 9.36 18.94
C LEU A 296 -23.82 10.07 18.48
N ALA A 297 -24.39 9.72 17.33
CA ALA A 297 -25.59 10.35 16.79
C ALA A 297 -26.84 10.06 17.62
N ASP A 298 -26.88 8.93 18.34
CA ASP A 298 -28.02 8.52 19.17
C ASP A 298 -28.15 9.36 20.45
N ASP A 299 -27.09 10.07 20.85
CA ASP A 299 -27.06 10.96 22.01
C ASP A 299 -26.72 12.40 21.57
N PRO A 300 -27.73 13.26 21.38
CA PRO A 300 -27.53 14.63 20.92
C PRO A 300 -26.60 15.45 21.80
N ALA A 301 -26.52 15.16 23.11
CA ALA A 301 -25.63 15.90 24.02
C ALA A 301 -24.17 15.50 23.80
N LYS A 302 -23.88 14.21 23.61
CA LYS A 302 -22.54 13.72 23.28
C LYS A 302 -22.11 14.14 21.88
N ALA A 303 -23.00 14.10 20.90
CA ALA A 303 -22.72 14.60 19.55
C ALA A 303 -22.29 16.08 19.57
N ARG A 304 -22.98 16.91 20.34
CA ARG A 304 -22.63 18.34 20.52
C ARG A 304 -21.25 18.51 21.15
N LEU A 305 -20.97 17.80 22.25
CA LEU A 305 -19.67 17.87 22.92
C LEU A 305 -18.54 17.40 22.00
N ALA A 306 -18.75 16.31 21.25
CA ALA A 306 -17.76 15.80 20.33
C ALA A 306 -17.48 16.79 19.18
N TRP A 307 -18.52 17.44 18.63
CA TRP A 307 -18.34 18.51 17.66
C TRP A 307 -17.63 19.75 18.25
N ALA A 308 -17.88 20.09 19.52
CA ALA A 308 -17.15 21.16 20.19
C ALA A 308 -15.65 20.84 20.32
N VAL A 309 -15.29 19.59 20.63
CA VAL A 309 -13.90 19.13 20.65
C VAL A 309 -13.28 19.19 19.25
N VAL A 310 -13.95 18.65 18.23
CA VAL A 310 -13.46 18.71 16.84
C VAL A 310 -13.29 20.15 16.37
N GLY A 311 -14.23 21.05 16.68
CA GLY A 311 -14.13 22.47 16.38
C GLY A 311 -12.97 23.15 17.11
N PHE A 312 -12.70 22.77 18.36
CA PHE A 312 -11.53 23.25 19.10
C PHE A 312 -10.22 22.75 18.47
N LEU A 313 -10.11 21.46 18.14
CA LEU A 313 -8.93 20.88 17.47
C LEU A 313 -8.63 21.55 16.14
N ALA A 314 -9.66 22.05 15.47
CA ALA A 314 -9.48 22.75 14.22
C ALA A 314 -9.01 24.21 14.45
N SER A 315 -9.41 24.84 15.57
CA SER A 315 -9.24 26.27 15.84
C SER A 315 -7.81 26.82 15.74
N GLU A 316 -7.70 28.13 15.44
CA GLU A 316 -6.43 28.86 15.44
C GLU A 316 -5.69 28.78 16.79
N ASP A 317 -6.41 28.72 17.93
CA ASP A 317 -5.78 28.56 19.25
C ASP A 317 -5.07 27.20 19.36
N TYR A 318 -5.75 26.12 18.95
CA TYR A 318 -5.13 24.79 18.95
C TYR A 318 -3.96 24.71 17.97
N ARG A 319 -4.09 25.28 16.77
CA ARG A 319 -2.98 25.36 15.78
C ARG A 319 -1.77 26.07 16.38
N GLY A 320 -1.95 27.18 17.08
CA GLY A 320 -0.86 27.88 17.77
C GLY A 320 -0.23 27.05 18.89
N ARG A 321 -1.02 26.27 19.65
CA ARG A 321 -0.49 25.33 20.66
C ARG A 321 0.33 24.21 20.01
N LEU A 322 -0.15 23.68 18.90
CA LEU A 322 0.52 22.62 18.15
C LEU A 322 1.86 23.11 17.58
N VAL A 323 1.90 24.29 16.97
CA VAL A 323 3.15 24.91 16.48
C VAL A 323 4.15 25.11 17.63
N ARG A 324 3.71 25.65 18.77
CA ARG A 324 4.57 25.79 19.95
C ARG A 324 5.11 24.46 20.46
N SER A 325 4.27 23.42 20.46
CA SER A 325 4.67 22.06 20.84
C SER A 325 5.72 21.51 19.88
N TYR A 326 5.53 21.65 18.57
CA TYR A 326 6.52 21.22 17.57
C TYR A 326 7.84 21.98 17.67
N VAL A 327 7.84 23.28 17.95
CA VAL A 327 9.09 24.04 18.11
C VAL A 327 9.84 23.66 19.40
N ARG A 328 9.13 23.34 20.49
CA ARG A 328 9.75 22.99 21.77
C ARG A 328 10.20 21.54 21.87
N GLU A 329 9.38 20.62 21.37
CA GLU A 329 9.48 19.18 21.61
C GLU A 329 9.56 18.36 20.30
N GLY A 330 9.20 18.96 19.16
CA GLY A 330 9.14 18.29 17.86
C GLY A 330 10.53 18.12 17.27
N ALA A 331 11.00 16.88 17.19
CA ALA A 331 12.33 16.48 16.72
C ALA A 331 12.59 16.76 15.22
N GLY A 332 12.60 18.04 14.82
CA GLY A 332 12.76 18.52 13.44
C GLY A 332 11.45 18.70 12.66
N ILE A 333 10.30 18.39 13.28
CA ILE A 333 8.96 18.62 12.69
C ILE A 333 8.69 20.11 12.45
N ALA A 334 9.17 20.99 13.33
CA ALA A 334 8.98 22.43 13.16
C ALA A 334 9.59 22.98 11.87
N GLU A 335 10.70 22.39 11.41
CA GLU A 335 11.42 22.79 10.20
C GLU A 335 10.70 22.35 8.91
N THR A 336 9.67 21.51 9.02
CA THR A 336 8.87 21.04 7.88
C THR A 336 7.53 21.76 7.74
N LEU A 337 7.16 22.60 8.72
CA LEU A 337 5.91 23.36 8.73
C LEU A 337 5.91 24.48 7.66
N PRO A 338 4.72 24.95 7.24
CA PRO A 338 4.62 26.10 6.35
C PRO A 338 5.30 27.35 6.94
N PRO A 339 6.17 28.07 6.19
CA PRO A 339 6.84 29.28 6.68
C PRO A 339 5.86 30.36 7.15
N ALA A 340 4.75 30.54 6.43
CA ALA A 340 3.69 31.49 6.80
C ALA A 340 3.05 31.14 8.15
N LEU A 341 2.88 29.85 8.45
CA LEU A 341 2.32 29.38 9.72
C LEU A 341 3.28 29.66 10.89
N LEU A 342 4.59 29.45 10.69
CA LEU A 342 5.61 29.78 11.69
C LEU A 342 5.67 31.28 11.97
N ALA A 343 5.70 32.10 10.92
CA ALA A 343 5.72 33.56 11.04
C ALA A 343 4.46 34.09 11.77
N GLN A 344 3.27 33.57 11.44
CA GLN A 344 2.01 33.94 12.11
C GLN A 344 2.04 33.69 13.63
N HIS A 345 2.84 32.72 14.09
CA HIS A 345 2.96 32.36 15.50
C HIS A 345 4.25 32.87 16.18
N GLY A 346 4.95 33.85 15.57
CA GLY A 346 6.10 34.53 16.17
C GLY A 346 7.43 33.79 16.06
N TYR A 347 7.58 32.95 15.03
CA TYR A 347 8.80 32.20 14.74
C TYR A 347 9.43 32.64 13.40
N GLU A 348 9.58 33.95 13.15
CA GLU A 348 10.10 34.46 11.87
C GLU A 348 11.52 33.96 11.57
N THR A 349 12.39 33.94 12.59
CA THR A 349 13.77 33.47 12.45
C THR A 349 13.88 31.98 12.09
N LEU A 350 12.89 31.17 12.48
CA LEU A 350 12.81 29.77 12.09
C LEU A 350 12.24 29.63 10.67
N ALA A 351 11.24 30.44 10.33
CA ALA A 351 10.67 30.47 8.98
C ALA A 351 11.72 30.82 7.92
N GLU A 352 12.63 31.75 8.21
CA GLU A 352 13.74 32.14 7.32
C GLU A 352 14.78 31.03 7.09
N ARG A 353 14.89 30.06 8.02
CA ARG A 353 15.82 28.94 7.91
C ARG A 353 15.28 27.80 7.06
N ILE A 354 13.99 27.80 6.73
CA ILE A 354 13.39 26.75 5.91
C ILE A 354 14.04 26.78 4.52
N PRO A 355 14.57 25.63 4.02
CA PRO A 355 15.19 25.58 2.70
C PRO A 355 14.25 26.03 1.57
N THR A 356 14.79 26.73 0.57
CA THR A 356 14.00 27.27 -0.56
C THR A 356 13.15 26.21 -1.24
N ALA A 357 13.68 24.99 -1.47
CA ALA A 357 12.93 23.90 -2.08
C ALA A 357 11.66 23.51 -1.28
N LEU A 358 11.72 23.57 0.06
CA LEU A 358 10.57 23.29 0.91
C LEU A 358 9.58 24.47 0.95
N GLN A 359 10.08 25.70 0.84
CA GLN A 359 9.20 26.87 0.63
C GLN A 359 8.44 26.76 -0.70
N ASP A 360 9.13 26.38 -1.77
CA ASP A 360 8.54 26.17 -3.10
C ASP A 360 7.46 25.08 -3.07
N TYR A 361 7.67 24.01 -2.30
CA TYR A 361 6.64 23.00 -2.06
C TYR A 361 5.37 23.62 -1.46
N TRP A 362 5.49 24.37 -0.36
CA TRP A 362 4.32 24.97 0.30
C TRP A 362 3.62 26.00 -0.58
N ASN A 363 4.38 26.76 -1.37
CA ASN A 363 3.84 27.77 -2.29
C ASN A 363 3.11 27.17 -3.50
N THR A 364 3.50 25.97 -3.94
CA THR A 364 2.92 25.32 -5.12
C THR A 364 1.86 24.26 -4.81
N LEU A 365 1.79 23.79 -3.55
CA LEU A 365 0.96 22.67 -3.11
C LEU A 365 -0.50 22.78 -3.58
N ASP A 366 -1.17 23.91 -3.31
CA ASP A 366 -2.59 24.08 -3.63
C ASP A 366 -2.88 24.00 -5.15
N SER A 367 -1.89 24.28 -6.01
CA SER A 367 -2.06 24.22 -7.47
C SER A 367 -1.91 22.80 -8.05
N VAL A 368 -1.13 21.95 -7.38
CA VAL A 368 -0.75 20.61 -7.87
C VAL A 368 -1.56 19.50 -7.23
N VAL A 369 -2.19 19.77 -6.09
CA VAL A 369 -2.97 18.79 -5.34
C VAL A 369 -4.28 18.44 -6.07
N ARG A 370 -4.63 17.16 -6.04
CA ARG A 370 -5.86 16.59 -6.60
C ARG A 370 -6.61 15.81 -5.51
N PRO A 371 -7.96 15.81 -5.53
CA PRO A 371 -8.74 15.11 -4.51
C PRO A 371 -8.50 13.61 -4.56
N VAL A 372 -8.66 12.95 -3.42
CA VAL A 372 -8.77 11.49 -3.36
C VAL A 372 -10.10 11.08 -3.98
N VAL A 373 -10.12 10.05 -4.82
CA VAL A 373 -11.35 9.46 -5.35
C VAL A 373 -12.18 8.89 -4.17
N PRO A 374 -13.34 9.48 -3.80
CA PRO A 374 -14.10 9.09 -2.61
C PRO A 374 -14.98 7.86 -2.84
N ALA A 375 -14.69 7.01 -3.83
CA ALA A 375 -15.48 5.81 -4.06
C ALA A 375 -15.31 4.82 -2.90
N LYS A 376 -16.41 4.16 -2.50
CA LYS A 376 -16.40 3.18 -1.40
C LYS A 376 -15.36 2.09 -1.70
N ASN A 377 -14.50 1.80 -0.73
CA ASN A 377 -13.40 0.82 -0.83
C ASN A 377 -12.38 1.08 -1.95
N PHE A 378 -12.32 2.29 -2.52
CA PHE A 378 -11.45 2.58 -3.67
C PHE A 378 -9.98 2.22 -3.44
N GLN A 379 -9.46 2.55 -2.26
CA GLN A 379 -8.07 2.24 -1.90
C GLN A 379 -7.80 0.73 -1.85
N ALA A 380 -8.72 -0.05 -1.28
CA ALA A 380 -8.57 -1.51 -1.21
C ALA A 380 -8.69 -2.14 -2.61
N ILE A 381 -9.65 -1.68 -3.42
CA ILE A 381 -9.85 -2.12 -4.80
C ILE A 381 -8.57 -1.84 -5.61
N THR A 382 -8.08 -0.61 -5.61
CA THR A 382 -6.87 -0.24 -6.35
C THR A 382 -5.63 -1.02 -5.87
N GLN A 383 -5.41 -1.18 -4.57
CA GLN A 383 -4.27 -1.96 -4.05
C GLN A 383 -4.33 -3.44 -4.48
N GLN A 384 -5.50 -4.07 -4.44
CA GLN A 384 -5.66 -5.48 -4.77
C GLN A 384 -5.43 -5.77 -6.26
N TYR A 385 -5.89 -4.87 -7.14
CA TYR A 385 -5.87 -5.11 -8.59
C TYR A 385 -4.68 -4.46 -9.30
N LEU A 386 -4.24 -3.27 -8.86
CA LEU A 386 -3.14 -2.57 -9.50
C LEU A 386 -1.77 -3.03 -8.99
N GLY A 387 -1.67 -3.52 -7.75
CA GLY A 387 -0.40 -4.03 -7.20
C GLY A 387 0.25 -5.11 -8.08
N PRO A 388 -0.46 -6.20 -8.44
CA PRO A 388 0.06 -7.22 -9.34
C PRO A 388 0.37 -6.67 -10.74
N LEU A 389 -0.52 -5.84 -11.28
CA LEU A 389 -0.34 -5.20 -12.58
C LEU A 389 0.96 -4.39 -12.64
N TYR A 390 1.22 -3.56 -11.64
CA TYR A 390 2.43 -2.74 -11.53
C TYR A 390 3.68 -3.59 -11.48
N ARG A 391 3.63 -4.68 -10.70
CA ARG A 391 4.76 -5.60 -10.58
C ARG A 391 5.08 -6.28 -11.91
N GLU A 392 4.07 -6.76 -12.63
CA GLU A 392 4.28 -7.40 -13.93
C GLU A 392 4.74 -6.41 -15.01
N ALA A 393 4.08 -5.24 -15.09
CA ALA A 393 4.41 -4.20 -16.06
C ALA A 393 5.86 -3.69 -15.92
N THR A 394 6.38 -3.66 -14.69
CA THR A 394 7.74 -3.15 -14.41
C THR A 394 8.83 -4.21 -14.48
N LEU A 395 8.49 -5.50 -14.43
CA LEU A 395 9.49 -6.59 -14.44
C LEU A 395 9.54 -7.34 -15.76
N ASN A 396 8.48 -7.30 -16.58
CA ASN A 396 8.39 -8.06 -17.82
C ASN A 396 8.63 -7.17 -19.06
N ALA A 397 9.70 -7.48 -19.81
CA ALA A 397 10.04 -6.76 -21.05
C ALA A 397 9.03 -7.00 -22.20
N SER A 398 8.28 -8.10 -22.17
CA SER A 398 7.29 -8.43 -23.20
C SER A 398 5.85 -8.25 -22.71
N PHE A 399 5.65 -7.34 -21.74
CA PHE A 399 4.34 -7.08 -21.15
C PHE A 399 3.35 -6.47 -22.16
N ASP A 400 2.16 -7.07 -22.28
CA ASP A 400 1.06 -6.55 -23.10
C ASP A 400 0.19 -5.60 -22.26
N TYR A 401 0.48 -4.31 -22.39
CA TYR A 401 -0.25 -3.25 -21.71
C TYR A 401 -1.73 -3.22 -22.06
N ARG A 402 -2.08 -3.43 -23.34
CA ARG A 402 -3.45 -3.24 -23.82
C ARG A 402 -4.38 -4.26 -23.18
N THR A 403 -3.99 -5.54 -23.19
CA THR A 403 -4.80 -6.61 -22.61
C THR A 403 -4.85 -6.50 -21.10
N ALA A 404 -3.70 -6.27 -20.45
CA ALA A 404 -3.63 -6.21 -18.99
C ALA A 404 -4.38 -5.02 -18.39
N LEU A 405 -4.31 -3.83 -19.01
CA LEU A 405 -5.04 -2.65 -18.56
C LEU A 405 -6.55 -2.79 -18.79
N ALA A 406 -6.97 -3.38 -19.93
CA ALA A 406 -8.36 -3.69 -20.18
C ALA A 406 -8.92 -4.68 -19.14
N ASP A 407 -8.14 -5.70 -18.76
CA ASP A 407 -8.50 -6.63 -17.69
C ASP A 407 -8.61 -5.96 -16.33
N ALA A 408 -7.64 -5.11 -15.99
CA ALA A 408 -7.65 -4.35 -14.74
C ALA A 408 -8.87 -3.42 -14.67
N ARG A 409 -9.20 -2.70 -15.75
CA ARG A 409 -10.40 -1.87 -15.82
C ARG A 409 -11.66 -2.67 -15.59
N ARG A 410 -11.82 -3.83 -16.27
CA ARG A 410 -13.00 -4.68 -16.10
C ARG A 410 -13.16 -5.13 -14.65
N GLN A 411 -12.08 -5.55 -14.00
CA GLN A 411 -12.11 -6.00 -12.61
C GLN A 411 -12.42 -4.85 -11.64
N ILE A 412 -11.76 -3.70 -11.79
CA ILE A 412 -11.98 -2.53 -10.93
C ILE A 412 -13.40 -1.97 -11.14
N GLN A 413 -13.88 -1.87 -12.38
CA GLN A 413 -15.23 -1.39 -12.67
C GLN A 413 -16.29 -2.29 -12.04
N ALA A 414 -16.16 -3.62 -12.16
CA ALA A 414 -17.07 -4.56 -11.53
C ALA A 414 -17.14 -4.37 -10.00
N ARG A 415 -16.02 -4.02 -9.37
CA ARG A 415 -15.98 -3.71 -7.93
C ARG A 415 -16.60 -2.36 -7.59
N LEU A 416 -16.39 -1.34 -8.42
CA LEU A 416 -17.04 -0.04 -8.25
C LEU A 416 -18.56 -0.15 -8.37
N ASP A 417 -19.04 -0.88 -9.38
CA ASP A 417 -20.46 -1.12 -9.61
C ASP A 417 -21.08 -1.91 -8.45
N PHE A 418 -20.41 -2.97 -7.99
CA PHE A 418 -20.85 -3.73 -6.82
C PHE A 418 -20.91 -2.88 -5.56
N ALA A 419 -19.88 -2.05 -5.30
CA ALA A 419 -19.85 -1.13 -4.16
C ALA A 419 -20.95 -0.06 -4.24
N ALA A 420 -21.43 0.27 -5.44
CA ALA A 420 -22.58 1.14 -5.67
C ALA A 420 -23.94 0.43 -5.55
N GLY A 421 -23.97 -0.88 -5.29
CA GLY A 421 -25.19 -1.69 -5.20
C GLY A 421 -25.77 -2.09 -6.56
N ASP A 422 -25.02 -1.94 -7.65
CA ASP A 422 -25.39 -2.42 -8.98
C ASP A 422 -24.89 -3.85 -9.20
N TYR A 423 -25.81 -4.81 -9.09
CA TYR A 423 -25.53 -6.24 -9.26
C TYR A 423 -25.77 -6.75 -10.69
N SER A 424 -26.13 -5.88 -11.64
CA SER A 424 -26.52 -6.27 -13.00
C SER A 424 -25.40 -6.94 -13.81
N GLY A 425 -24.13 -6.69 -13.44
CA GLY A 425 -22.94 -7.32 -14.05
C GLY A 425 -22.53 -8.66 -13.43
N VAL A 426 -23.20 -9.12 -12.38
CA VAL A 426 -22.88 -10.38 -11.71
C VAL A 426 -23.39 -11.55 -12.55
N SER A 427 -22.50 -12.16 -13.34
CA SER A 427 -22.87 -13.25 -14.27
C SER A 427 -23.57 -14.43 -13.55
N HIS A 428 -24.44 -15.16 -14.28
CA HIS A 428 -25.11 -16.41 -13.88
C HIS A 428 -24.23 -17.46 -13.15
N ARG A 429 -22.90 -17.32 -13.20
CA ARG A 429 -21.93 -18.12 -12.44
C ARG A 429 -22.13 -18.00 -10.92
N GLY A 430 -22.59 -16.86 -10.40
CA GLY A 430 -22.89 -16.70 -8.97
C GLY A 430 -23.97 -17.65 -8.44
N LEU A 431 -25.00 -17.90 -9.24
CA LEU A 431 -26.08 -18.86 -8.95
C LEU A 431 -25.58 -20.31 -9.01
N ILE A 432 -24.74 -20.63 -9.99
CA ILE A 432 -24.11 -21.95 -10.12
C ILE A 432 -23.20 -22.22 -8.92
N ILE A 433 -22.47 -21.21 -8.45
CA ILE A 433 -21.57 -21.38 -7.31
C ILE A 433 -22.32 -21.41 -5.97
N ALA A 434 -23.39 -20.64 -5.80
CA ALA A 434 -24.30 -20.83 -4.67
C ALA A 434 -24.87 -22.26 -4.63
N GLY A 435 -25.16 -22.83 -5.80
CA GLY A 435 -25.48 -24.25 -5.96
C GLY A 435 -24.34 -25.19 -5.54
N MET A 436 -23.08 -24.88 -5.86
CA MET A 436 -21.92 -25.67 -5.42
C MET A 436 -21.69 -25.61 -3.90
N ILE A 437 -21.91 -24.45 -3.25
CA ILE A 437 -21.84 -24.33 -1.79
C ILE A 437 -22.91 -25.22 -1.14
N PHE A 438 -24.13 -25.20 -1.66
CA PHE A 438 -25.21 -26.07 -1.19
C PHE A 438 -24.81 -27.54 -1.28
N ILE A 439 -24.17 -27.95 -2.38
CA ILE A 439 -23.66 -29.31 -2.55
C ILE A 439 -22.54 -29.64 -1.55
N VAL A 440 -21.57 -28.75 -1.33
CA VAL A 440 -20.47 -28.99 -0.37
C VAL A 440 -21.01 -29.09 1.07
N VAL A 441 -21.94 -28.23 1.45
CA VAL A 441 -22.60 -28.29 2.76
C VAL A 441 -23.42 -29.58 2.88
N ALA A 442 -24.15 -29.97 1.85
CA ALA A 442 -24.89 -31.23 1.82
C ALA A 442 -23.97 -32.44 1.95
N VAL A 443 -22.80 -32.42 1.31
CA VAL A 443 -21.78 -33.47 1.44
C VAL A 443 -21.21 -33.51 2.86
N LEU A 444 -20.87 -32.37 3.47
CA LEU A 444 -20.37 -32.32 4.85
C LEU A 444 -21.41 -32.83 5.86
N VAL A 445 -22.68 -32.47 5.68
CA VAL A 445 -23.79 -32.98 6.50
C VAL A 445 -23.96 -34.48 6.30
N ALA A 446 -23.90 -34.97 5.06
CA ALA A 446 -23.96 -36.39 4.75
C ALA A 446 -22.75 -37.15 5.32
N SER A 447 -21.54 -36.58 5.29
CA SER A 447 -20.35 -37.14 5.92
C SER A 447 -20.47 -37.18 7.44
N CYS A 448 -21.01 -36.14 8.09
CA CYS A 448 -21.29 -36.15 9.52
C CYS A 448 -22.31 -37.24 9.88
N TYR A 449 -23.35 -37.40 9.06
CA TYR A 449 -24.35 -38.46 9.24
C TYR A 449 -23.74 -39.86 9.04
N ALA A 450 -22.89 -40.02 8.03
CA ALA A 450 -22.16 -41.25 7.78
C ALA A 450 -21.21 -41.60 8.94
N ILE A 451 -20.44 -40.64 9.45
CA ILE A 451 -19.57 -40.81 10.63
C ILE A 451 -20.40 -41.16 11.86
N LYS A 452 -21.52 -40.47 12.13
CA LYS A 452 -22.43 -40.83 13.22
C LYS A 452 -22.93 -42.26 13.07
N SER A 453 -23.31 -42.67 11.85
CA SER A 453 -23.78 -44.03 11.58
C SER A 453 -22.67 -45.08 11.74
N MET A 454 -21.43 -44.75 11.38
CA MET A 454 -20.26 -45.60 11.56
C MET A 454 -19.86 -45.72 13.03
N LEU A 455 -19.88 -44.63 13.78
CA LEU A 455 -19.66 -44.62 15.24
C LEU A 455 -20.74 -45.38 15.98
N ALA A 456 -22.01 -45.23 15.58
CA ALA A 456 -23.12 -46.01 16.12
C ALA A 456 -22.97 -47.51 15.83
N LYS A 457 -22.54 -47.88 14.61
CA LYS A 457 -22.23 -49.26 14.25
C LYS A 457 -21.03 -49.82 15.01
N ALA A 458 -19.95 -49.05 15.15
CA ALA A 458 -18.76 -49.41 15.92
C ALA A 458 -19.05 -49.55 17.42
N ALA A 459 -19.91 -48.69 17.97
CA ALA A 459 -20.41 -48.80 19.33
C ALA A 459 -21.29 -50.06 19.51
N ALA A 460 -22.12 -50.40 18.53
CA ALA A 460 -22.88 -51.65 18.51
C ALA A 460 -21.98 -52.90 18.39
N THR A 461 -20.78 -52.78 17.80
CA THR A 461 -19.79 -53.88 17.72
C THR A 461 -18.93 -53.98 18.99
N ARG A 462 -18.91 -52.96 19.86
CA ARG A 462 -18.11 -52.89 21.09
C ARG A 462 -18.86 -53.37 22.34
N ALA A 463 -19.99 -54.05 22.18
CA ALA A 463 -20.75 -54.67 23.27
C ALA A 463 -20.06 -55.95 23.82
N VAL A 464 -18.74 -55.90 24.01
CA VAL A 464 -17.97 -56.92 24.74
C VAL A 464 -17.47 -56.27 26.02
N GLY A 465 -18.12 -56.63 27.13
CA GLY A 465 -17.67 -56.48 28.53
C GLY A 465 -16.85 -55.24 28.88
N THR A 466 -17.51 -54.11 29.15
CA THR A 466 -16.93 -53.06 30.00
C THR A 466 -17.76 -52.96 31.27
N LEU A 467 -17.09 -52.90 32.42
CA LEU A 467 -17.71 -52.73 33.74
C LEU A 467 -18.69 -51.53 33.71
N PRO A 468 -19.82 -51.58 34.45
CA PRO A 468 -20.75 -50.46 34.51
C PRO A 468 -19.96 -49.21 34.94
N PRO A 469 -19.93 -48.15 34.12
CA PRO A 469 -19.09 -47.02 34.43
C PRO A 469 -19.61 -46.36 35.70
N ASN A 470 -18.72 -46.17 36.68
CA ASN A 470 -19.07 -45.53 37.92
C ASN A 470 -19.53 -44.09 37.62
N PRO A 471 -20.78 -43.71 37.91
CA PRO A 471 -21.32 -42.39 37.55
C PRO A 471 -20.53 -41.25 38.19
N HIS A 472 -19.91 -41.49 39.36
CA HIS A 472 -19.05 -40.52 40.03
C HIS A 472 -17.73 -40.27 39.28
N LEU A 473 -17.12 -41.30 38.69
CA LEU A 473 -15.89 -41.16 37.90
C LEU A 473 -16.17 -40.48 36.55
N GLN A 474 -17.33 -40.74 35.94
CA GLN A 474 -17.74 -40.05 34.72
C GLN A 474 -18.01 -38.56 34.98
N ASN A 475 -18.75 -38.24 36.04
CA ASN A 475 -19.03 -36.86 36.41
C ASN A 475 -17.75 -36.11 36.77
N LEU A 476 -16.80 -36.75 37.46
CA LEU A 476 -15.48 -36.18 37.74
C LEU A 476 -14.67 -35.95 36.45
N ALA A 477 -14.68 -36.88 35.50
CA ALA A 477 -14.01 -36.72 34.21
C ALA A 477 -14.58 -35.53 33.41
N TRP A 478 -15.90 -35.39 33.36
CA TRP A 478 -16.54 -34.21 32.74
C TRP A 478 -16.20 -32.92 33.46
N LEU A 479 -16.13 -32.93 34.79
CA LEU A 479 -15.79 -31.75 35.60
C LEU A 479 -14.32 -31.34 35.43
N LEU A 480 -13.40 -32.30 35.27
CA LEU A 480 -11.99 -32.05 34.97
C LEU A 480 -11.79 -31.55 33.52
N MET A 481 -12.61 -32.02 32.58
CA MET A 481 -12.59 -31.56 31.19
C MET A 481 -13.33 -30.23 30.98
N ALA A 482 -14.29 -29.89 31.85
CA ALA A 482 -15.16 -28.73 31.71
C ALA A 482 -14.40 -27.41 31.52
N PRO A 483 -13.31 -27.09 32.27
CA PRO A 483 -12.55 -25.86 32.04
C PRO A 483 -11.93 -25.81 30.65
N ALA A 484 -11.35 -26.91 30.18
CA ALA A 484 -10.75 -26.98 28.85
C ALA A 484 -11.81 -26.88 27.74
N LEU A 485 -12.92 -27.61 27.89
CA LEU A 485 -14.04 -27.54 26.94
C LEU A 485 -14.66 -26.15 26.89
N LEU A 486 -14.85 -25.49 28.04
CA LEU A 486 -15.37 -24.14 28.11
C LEU A 486 -14.45 -23.14 27.41
N LEU A 487 -13.14 -23.23 27.64
CA LEU A 487 -12.17 -22.39 26.95
C LEU A 487 -12.21 -22.63 25.43
N ILE A 488 -12.23 -23.89 24.99
CA ILE A 488 -12.32 -24.23 23.55
C ILE A 488 -13.65 -23.72 22.97
N SER A 489 -14.77 -23.88 23.66
CA SER A 489 -16.07 -23.39 23.20
C SER A 489 -16.10 -21.87 23.07
N VAL A 490 -15.58 -21.15 24.06
CA VAL A 490 -15.60 -19.67 24.08
C VAL A 490 -14.60 -19.06 23.11
N PHE A 491 -13.39 -19.62 22.99
CA PHE A 491 -12.32 -19.01 22.20
C PHE A 491 -12.16 -19.58 20.79
N ALA A 492 -12.56 -20.84 20.55
CA ALA A 492 -12.50 -21.44 19.21
C ALA A 492 -13.87 -21.49 18.52
N TYR A 493 -14.93 -21.98 19.18
CA TYR A 493 -16.21 -22.19 18.49
C TYR A 493 -17.12 -20.96 18.45
N LEU A 494 -17.20 -20.20 19.55
CA LEU A 494 -18.06 -19.02 19.62
C LEU A 494 -17.71 -17.96 18.54
N PRO A 495 -16.43 -17.66 18.22
CA PRO A 495 -16.09 -16.79 17.10
C PRO A 495 -16.58 -17.31 15.74
N ILE A 496 -16.55 -18.63 15.51
CA ILE A 496 -17.08 -19.24 14.27
C ILE A 496 -18.57 -18.98 14.14
N PHE A 497 -19.34 -19.23 15.22
CA PHE A 497 -20.78 -18.98 15.22
C PHE A 497 -21.12 -17.49 15.03
N LYS A 498 -20.30 -16.58 15.58
CA LYS A 498 -20.44 -15.14 15.33
C LYS A 498 -20.08 -14.73 13.90
N ALA A 499 -19.14 -15.44 13.26
CA ALA A 499 -18.74 -15.16 11.88
C ALA A 499 -19.79 -15.59 10.84
N LEU A 500 -20.63 -16.60 11.15
CA LEU A 500 -21.68 -17.06 10.24
C LEU A 500 -22.64 -15.93 9.79
N PRO A 501 -23.28 -15.16 10.67
CA PRO A 501 -24.16 -14.07 10.24
C PRO A 501 -23.38 -12.92 9.57
N ILE A 502 -22.14 -12.68 9.99
CA ILE A 502 -21.24 -11.67 9.37
C ILE A 502 -21.01 -11.97 7.89
N ALA A 503 -20.90 -13.24 7.51
CA ALA A 503 -20.70 -13.63 6.11
C ALA A 503 -21.84 -13.20 5.16
N PHE A 504 -23.05 -12.93 5.70
CA PHE A 504 -24.21 -12.46 4.94
C PHE A 504 -24.46 -10.95 5.06
N GLN A 505 -23.54 -10.22 5.71
CA GLN A 505 -23.66 -8.79 5.97
C GLN A 505 -22.54 -8.02 5.27
N ASP A 506 -22.82 -6.77 4.90
CA ASP A 506 -21.79 -5.77 4.62
C ASP A 506 -21.26 -5.29 5.98
N TYR A 507 -20.32 -6.07 6.52
CA TYR A 507 -19.88 -5.94 7.90
C TYR A 507 -19.02 -4.69 8.09
N HIS A 508 -19.47 -3.82 8.98
CA HIS A 508 -18.70 -2.67 9.44
C HIS A 508 -18.31 -2.92 10.91
N VAL A 509 -17.05 -2.67 11.26
CA VAL A 509 -16.53 -2.84 12.63
C VAL A 509 -17.29 -1.97 13.64
N THR A 510 -17.74 -0.80 13.16
CA THR A 510 -18.63 0.14 13.84
C THR A 510 -19.76 0.39 12.85
N GLY A 511 -21.01 0.11 13.20
CA GLY A 511 -22.11 0.27 12.25
C GLY A 511 -23.29 -0.63 12.52
N ALA A 512 -24.46 -0.22 12.04
CA ALA A 512 -25.45 -1.19 11.58
C ALA A 512 -24.88 -1.87 10.32
N SER A 513 -24.57 -3.17 10.41
CA SER A 513 -24.13 -3.95 9.24
C SER A 513 -25.36 -4.34 8.42
N ALA A 514 -25.44 -3.84 7.18
CA ALA A 514 -26.56 -4.12 6.30
C ALA A 514 -26.55 -5.60 5.89
N TRP A 515 -27.71 -6.26 5.90
CA TRP A 515 -27.82 -7.63 5.42
C TRP A 515 -27.81 -7.65 3.89
N VAL A 516 -26.76 -8.20 3.29
CA VAL A 516 -26.59 -8.30 1.83
C VAL A 516 -26.86 -9.70 1.29
N GLY A 517 -27.27 -10.63 2.15
CA GLY A 517 -27.60 -12.00 1.76
C GLY A 517 -26.39 -12.73 1.20
N SER A 518 -26.53 -13.39 0.05
CA SER A 518 -25.46 -14.20 -0.55
C SER A 518 -24.47 -13.41 -1.41
N ALA A 519 -24.58 -12.07 -1.47
CA ALA A 519 -23.75 -11.22 -2.33
C ALA A 519 -22.24 -11.42 -2.10
N ASN A 520 -21.80 -11.51 -0.83
CA ASN A 520 -20.40 -11.75 -0.47
C ASN A 520 -19.86 -13.09 -1.03
N PHE A 521 -20.68 -14.14 -1.02
CA PHE A 521 -20.28 -15.44 -1.58
C PHE A 521 -20.17 -15.37 -3.09
N VAL A 522 -21.16 -14.76 -3.75
CA VAL A 522 -21.13 -14.59 -5.21
C VAL A 522 -19.89 -13.81 -5.64
N GLU A 523 -19.53 -12.77 -4.90
CA GLU A 523 -18.31 -11.99 -5.12
C GLU A 523 -17.05 -12.85 -4.94
N MET A 524 -16.94 -13.56 -3.81
CA MET A 524 -15.79 -14.40 -3.49
C MET A 524 -15.56 -15.44 -4.59
N PHE A 525 -16.60 -16.13 -5.03
CA PHE A 525 -16.45 -17.22 -5.99
C PHE A 525 -16.37 -16.77 -7.46
N SER A 526 -16.85 -15.57 -7.79
CA SER A 526 -16.68 -14.98 -9.12
C SER A 526 -15.26 -14.44 -9.34
N ASN A 527 -14.48 -14.25 -8.27
CA ASN A 527 -13.12 -13.76 -8.34
C ASN A 527 -12.13 -14.90 -8.69
N PRO A 528 -11.39 -14.83 -9.82
CA PRO A 528 -10.37 -15.82 -10.18
C PRO A 528 -9.26 -15.97 -9.13
N ALA A 529 -8.93 -14.88 -8.42
CA ALA A 529 -7.91 -14.89 -7.37
C ALA A 529 -8.29 -15.84 -6.22
N THR A 530 -9.58 -15.97 -5.91
CA THR A 530 -10.08 -16.91 -4.89
C THR A 530 -9.75 -18.35 -5.26
N TRP A 531 -10.00 -18.75 -6.51
CA TRP A 531 -9.69 -20.09 -6.97
C TRP A 531 -8.20 -20.36 -7.00
N ALA A 532 -7.40 -19.37 -7.42
CA ALA A 532 -5.94 -19.47 -7.34
C ALA A 532 -5.47 -19.64 -5.88
N ALA A 533 -6.05 -18.90 -4.94
CA ALA A 533 -5.73 -19.01 -3.51
C ALA A 533 -6.15 -20.37 -2.93
N LEU A 534 -7.33 -20.88 -3.29
CA LEU A 534 -7.82 -22.20 -2.87
C LEU A 534 -6.91 -23.32 -3.40
N LEU A 535 -6.51 -23.24 -4.66
CA LEU A 535 -5.59 -24.22 -5.26
C LEU A 535 -4.20 -24.17 -4.61
N LYS A 536 -3.66 -22.97 -4.34
CA LYS A 536 -2.41 -22.82 -3.59
C LYS A 536 -2.52 -23.37 -2.16
N THR A 537 -3.64 -23.14 -1.50
CA THR A 537 -3.93 -23.69 -0.16
C THR A 537 -3.99 -25.21 -0.21
N PHE A 538 -4.71 -25.78 -1.18
CA PHE A 538 -4.79 -27.23 -1.36
C PHE A 538 -3.43 -27.85 -1.70
N TYR A 539 -2.66 -27.19 -2.56
CA TYR A 539 -1.29 -27.56 -2.88
C TYR A 539 -0.42 -27.57 -1.63
N TYR A 540 -0.42 -26.49 -0.83
CA TYR A 540 0.34 -26.41 0.41
C TYR A 540 -0.12 -27.42 1.45
N MET A 541 -1.43 -27.64 1.60
CA MET A 541 -1.99 -28.66 2.48
C MET A 541 -1.53 -30.05 2.06
N THR A 542 -1.59 -30.38 0.77
CA THR A 542 -1.15 -31.67 0.23
C THR A 542 0.34 -31.86 0.43
N LEU A 543 1.15 -30.82 0.19
CA LEU A 543 2.58 -30.83 0.45
C LEU A 543 2.87 -31.02 1.96
N SER A 544 2.15 -30.32 2.82
CA SER A 544 2.32 -30.37 4.28
C SER A 544 1.94 -31.73 4.84
N ILE A 545 0.83 -32.33 4.38
CA ILE A 545 0.43 -33.69 4.75
C ILE A 545 1.42 -34.68 4.17
N GLY A 546 1.76 -34.56 2.88
CA GLY A 546 2.69 -35.47 2.20
C GLY A 546 4.05 -35.51 2.88
N ILE A 547 4.71 -34.37 3.02
CA ILE A 547 6.03 -34.26 3.65
C ILE A 547 5.92 -34.52 5.16
N GLY A 548 4.97 -33.89 5.84
CA GLY A 548 4.81 -33.97 7.29
C GLY A 548 4.40 -35.35 7.81
N PHE A 549 3.75 -36.17 6.98
CA PHE A 549 3.42 -37.55 7.32
C PHE A 549 4.48 -38.54 6.83
N LEU A 550 4.91 -38.44 5.56
CA LEU A 550 5.84 -39.43 4.99
C LEU A 550 7.24 -39.29 5.56
N ALA A 551 7.75 -38.07 5.78
CA ALA A 551 9.12 -37.90 6.24
C ALA A 551 9.35 -38.49 7.64
N PRO A 552 8.48 -38.28 8.66
CA PRO A 552 8.63 -38.95 9.94
C PRO A 552 8.47 -40.46 9.87
N VAL A 553 7.61 -40.99 8.99
CA VAL A 553 7.43 -42.45 8.81
C VAL A 553 8.68 -43.08 8.19
N VAL A 554 9.19 -42.53 7.09
CA VAL A 554 10.44 -42.98 6.46
C VAL A 554 11.59 -42.91 7.46
N LEU A 555 11.68 -41.82 8.20
CA LEU A 555 12.71 -41.65 9.21
C LEU A 555 12.56 -42.62 10.39
N ALA A 556 11.34 -42.91 10.84
CA ALA A 556 11.08 -43.91 11.87
C ALA A 556 11.54 -45.32 11.43
N ILE A 557 11.31 -45.67 10.16
CA ILE A 557 11.79 -46.92 9.56
C ILE A 557 13.32 -46.92 9.53
N LEU A 558 13.96 -45.87 9.02
CA LEU A 558 15.43 -45.75 8.99
C LEU A 558 16.04 -45.86 10.39
N MET A 559 15.42 -45.24 11.40
CA MET A 559 15.85 -45.33 12.79
C MET A 559 15.68 -46.72 13.39
N SER A 560 14.74 -47.53 12.89
CA SER A 560 14.52 -48.90 13.36
C SER A 560 15.57 -49.90 12.87
N GLU A 561 16.26 -49.60 11.76
CA GLU A 561 17.32 -50.44 11.18
C GLU A 561 18.70 -50.25 11.85
N ILE A 562 18.88 -49.18 12.66
CA ILE A 562 20.16 -48.89 13.32
C ILE A 562 20.38 -49.82 14.52
N ARG A 563 21.26 -50.82 14.36
CA ARG A 563 21.60 -51.80 15.41
C ARG A 563 22.54 -51.28 16.50
N SER A 564 23.38 -50.27 16.22
CA SER A 564 24.37 -49.71 17.16
C SER A 564 24.19 -48.20 17.36
N CYS A 565 24.35 -47.70 18.60
CA CYS A 565 24.15 -46.29 18.98
C CYS A 565 22.70 -45.75 18.96
N ARG A 566 21.69 -46.61 19.12
CA ARG A 566 20.25 -46.26 19.09
C ARG A 566 19.84 -45.07 19.96
N TYR A 567 20.39 -44.95 21.17
CA TYR A 567 20.02 -43.91 22.14
C TYR A 567 20.60 -42.55 21.77
N PHE A 568 21.83 -42.54 21.25
CA PHE A 568 22.47 -41.32 20.75
C PHE A 568 21.70 -40.77 19.54
N MET A 569 21.37 -41.62 18.56
CA MET A 569 20.62 -41.22 17.37
C MET A 569 19.22 -40.69 17.69
N ARG A 570 18.50 -41.30 18.65
CA ARG A 570 17.21 -40.76 19.13
C ARG A 570 17.36 -39.39 19.79
N THR A 571 18.40 -39.19 20.59
CA THR A 571 18.62 -37.91 21.28
C THR A 571 18.91 -36.78 20.31
N VAL A 572 19.82 -37.00 19.34
CA VAL A 572 20.16 -36.02 18.30
C VAL A 572 18.95 -35.68 17.42
N TYR A 573 18.10 -36.68 17.11
CA TYR A 573 16.89 -36.47 16.31
C TYR A 573 15.82 -35.65 17.03
N TYR A 574 15.61 -35.85 18.33
CA TYR A 574 14.62 -35.08 19.09
C TYR A 574 15.11 -33.68 19.47
N LEU A 575 16.42 -33.42 19.39
CA LEU A 575 17.02 -32.14 19.78
C LEU A 575 16.43 -30.92 19.04
N PRO A 576 16.19 -30.96 17.71
CA PRO A 576 15.57 -29.83 17.00
C PRO A 576 14.12 -29.57 17.41
N ALA A 577 13.38 -30.58 17.88
CA ALA A 577 12.01 -30.38 18.37
C ALA A 577 11.94 -29.62 19.70
N VAL A 578 13.07 -29.55 20.43
CA VAL A 578 13.22 -28.71 21.62
C VAL A 578 13.40 -27.24 21.26
N VAL A 579 13.85 -26.94 20.03
CA VAL A 579 13.98 -25.58 19.53
C VAL A 579 12.60 -25.08 19.11
N ALA A 580 12.16 -23.96 19.68
CA ALA A 580 10.89 -23.35 19.34
C ALA A 580 10.80 -23.07 17.83
N GLY A 581 9.68 -23.40 17.19
CA GLY A 581 9.50 -23.26 15.74
C GLY A 581 9.77 -21.84 15.22
N ILE A 582 9.56 -20.81 16.05
CA ILE A 582 9.88 -19.42 15.72
C ILE A 582 11.39 -19.17 15.57
N VAL A 583 12.22 -19.83 16.37
CA VAL A 583 13.69 -19.72 16.27
C VAL A 583 14.18 -20.35 14.98
N MET A 584 13.64 -21.51 14.61
CA MET A 584 13.94 -22.15 13.32
C MET A 584 13.55 -21.27 12.14
N LEU A 585 12.37 -20.64 12.19
CA LEU A 585 11.91 -19.73 11.14
C LEU A 585 12.84 -18.52 10.99
N LEU A 586 13.26 -17.90 12.09
CA LEU A 586 14.21 -16.78 12.09
C LEU A 586 15.60 -17.18 11.58
N LEU A 587 16.08 -18.37 11.94
CA LEU A 587 17.35 -18.90 11.43
C LEU A 587 17.28 -19.15 9.92
N TRP A 588 16.19 -19.72 9.42
CA TRP A 588 15.98 -19.89 7.98
C TRP A 588 15.88 -18.56 7.25
N GLN A 589 15.19 -17.56 7.81
CA GLN A 589 15.15 -16.21 7.26
C GLN A 589 16.56 -15.62 7.15
N ARG A 590 17.37 -15.72 8.22
CA ARG A 590 18.78 -15.28 8.22
C ARG A 590 19.64 -16.03 7.19
N PHE A 591 19.35 -17.31 6.94
CA PHE A 591 20.09 -18.14 5.98
C PHE A 591 19.76 -17.79 4.52
N PHE A 592 18.51 -17.39 4.25
CA PHE A 592 18.04 -16.99 2.92
C PHE A 592 18.10 -15.47 2.68
N GLU A 593 18.39 -14.67 3.70
CA GLU A 593 18.82 -13.29 3.52
C GLU A 593 20.09 -13.29 2.68
N ALA A 594 20.04 -12.65 1.50
CA ALA A 594 21.21 -12.50 0.65
C ALA A 594 22.29 -11.79 1.46
N THR A 595 23.37 -12.52 1.79
CA THR A 595 24.55 -11.90 2.39
C THR A 595 25.04 -10.85 1.40
N PRO A 596 25.11 -9.56 1.79
CA PRO A 596 25.62 -8.54 0.89
C PRO A 596 27.09 -8.88 0.61
N THR A 597 27.39 -9.38 -0.58
CA THR A 597 28.75 -9.44 -1.11
C THR A 597 29.18 -8.06 -1.58
#